data_AF-A0A957RDJ5-F1
#
_entry.id   AF-A0A957RDJ5-F1
#
_cell.length_a   1.000
_cell.length_b   1.000
_cell.length_c   1.000
_cell.angle_alpha   90.00
_cell.angle_beta   90.00
_cell.angle_gamma   90.00
#
_symmetry.space_group_name_H-M   'P 1'
#
loop_
_entity.id
_entity.type
_entity.pdbx_description
1 polymer ?
#
loop_
_entity_poly.entity_id
_entity_poly.type
_entity_poly.pdbx_seq_one_letter_code
_entity_poly.pdbx_strand_id
1 'polypeptide(L)'
;MTTSDNFSGNAAQTLTYTYSTPTWHYWEDIGCTTCGAHLWNDFRGHAMVTVTDAAGTKTEYRFYQGMDGDRLNTSGGSYSANITLSDSSTRTDSNWLAGLVAESRQLDANNNPLTRTVNWYTATATAGSGIYGARFVAPAKVEETVYGTVNKTTRTEYEYDSYGNPTREILHGDLSTTADDRFVATAYLYNTSAYIVDRSR
;
A
#
# COMPACT_ATOMS: atom_id res chain seq x y z
N MET A 1 -18.77 -9.99 -10.43
CA MET A 1 -19.68 -8.85 -10.66
C MET A 1 -19.71 -8.62 -12.17
N THR A 2 -20.89 -8.50 -12.79
CA THR A 2 -21.02 -8.32 -14.24
C THR A 2 -21.50 -6.90 -14.48
N THR A 3 -20.71 -6.10 -15.19
CA THR A 3 -21.08 -4.73 -15.60
C THR A 3 -21.36 -4.73 -17.10
N SER A 4 -22.55 -4.30 -17.50
CA SER A 4 -22.96 -4.14 -18.91
C SER A 4 -23.19 -2.66 -19.22
N ASP A 5 -22.51 -2.13 -20.23
CA ASP A 5 -22.82 -0.84 -20.84
C ASP A 5 -23.78 -1.05 -22.03
N ASN A 6 -24.96 -0.45 -21.96
CA ASN A 6 -26.01 -0.59 -22.97
C ASN A 6 -25.83 0.33 -24.19
N PHE A 7 -24.78 1.17 -24.25
CA PHE A 7 -24.71 2.23 -25.28
C PHE A 7 -23.71 2.01 -26.43
N SER A 8 -23.03 0.86 -26.56
CA SER A 8 -22.00 0.73 -27.61
C SER A 8 -21.71 -0.66 -28.18
N GLY A 9 -22.49 -1.69 -27.87
CA GLY A 9 -22.24 -3.04 -28.43
C GLY A 9 -20.94 -3.69 -27.93
N ASN A 10 -20.34 -3.14 -26.87
CA ASN A 10 -19.19 -3.73 -26.21
C ASN A 10 -19.60 -5.03 -25.51
N ALA A 11 -18.74 -6.04 -25.59
CA ALA A 11 -18.98 -7.33 -24.95
C ALA A 11 -19.16 -7.16 -23.43
N ALA A 12 -20.13 -7.87 -22.86
CA ALA A 12 -20.36 -7.88 -21.41
C ALA A 12 -19.06 -8.30 -20.70
N GLN A 13 -18.58 -7.47 -19.78
CA GLN A 13 -17.40 -7.79 -18.99
C GLN A 13 -17.80 -8.62 -17.78
N THR A 14 -17.23 -9.82 -17.68
CA THR A 14 -17.35 -10.68 -16.51
C THR A 14 -16.04 -10.65 -15.75
N LEU A 15 -16.09 -10.21 -14.49
CA LEU A 15 -14.95 -10.23 -13.58
C LEU A 15 -15.23 -11.19 -12.41
N THR A 16 -14.27 -12.09 -12.18
CA THR A 16 -14.25 -13.01 -11.04
C THR A 16 -13.24 -12.52 -10.01
N TYR A 17 -13.65 -12.49 -8.74
CA TYR A 17 -12.79 -12.04 -7.63
C TYR A 17 -12.51 -13.22 -6.71
N THR A 18 -11.22 -13.44 -6.42
CA THR A 18 -10.76 -14.40 -5.41
C THR A 18 -10.07 -13.64 -4.30
N TYR A 19 -10.39 -13.97 -3.05
CA TYR A 19 -9.88 -13.30 -1.87
C TYR A 19 -9.10 -14.29 -1.00
N SER A 20 -8.03 -13.84 -0.35
CA SER A 20 -7.32 -14.62 0.68
C SER A 20 -8.14 -14.74 1.97
N THR A 21 -7.60 -15.36 3.01
CA THR A 21 -8.22 -15.28 4.34
C THR A 21 -8.14 -13.83 4.87
N PRO A 22 -9.25 -13.27 5.39
CA PRO A 22 -9.21 -11.97 6.04
C PRO A 22 -8.68 -12.05 7.48
N THR A 23 -8.28 -10.92 8.03
CA THR A 23 -7.85 -10.80 9.44
C THR A 23 -8.62 -9.70 10.17
N TRP A 24 -8.59 -9.78 11.49
CA TRP A 24 -9.12 -8.76 12.40
C TRP A 24 -8.01 -8.39 13.38
N HIS A 25 -7.87 -7.10 13.66
CA HIS A 25 -6.95 -6.55 14.66
C HIS A 25 -7.65 -6.47 16.02
N TYR A 26 -6.88 -6.58 17.10
CA TYR A 26 -7.40 -6.41 18.43
C TYR A 26 -7.75 -4.95 18.69
N TRP A 27 -9.02 -4.66 18.97
CA TRP A 27 -9.43 -3.31 19.30
C TRP A 27 -9.14 -3.04 20.78
N GLU A 28 -8.20 -2.12 21.02
CA GLU A 28 -8.06 -1.42 22.31
C GLU A 28 -8.37 0.07 22.10
N ASP A 29 -9.59 0.51 22.44
CA ASP A 29 -9.88 1.95 22.48
C ASP A 29 -9.23 2.52 23.74
N ILE A 30 -8.12 3.24 23.57
CA ILE A 30 -7.42 3.90 24.67
C ILE A 30 -8.31 4.94 25.39
N GLY A 31 -9.38 5.41 24.74
CA GLY A 31 -10.27 6.43 25.29
C GLY A 31 -11.41 5.92 26.18
N CYS A 32 -11.68 4.60 26.22
CA CYS A 32 -12.88 4.09 26.87
C CYS A 32 -12.63 2.87 27.76
N THR A 33 -12.24 3.14 29.01
CA THR A 33 -12.00 2.12 30.05
C THR A 33 -13.25 1.34 30.48
N THR A 34 -14.44 1.76 30.08
CA THR A 34 -15.73 1.14 30.42
C THR A 34 -16.48 0.54 29.23
N CYS A 35 -15.92 0.67 28.02
CA CYS A 35 -16.48 0.04 26.83
C CYS A 35 -16.27 -1.49 26.95
N GLY A 36 -17.19 -2.26 26.38
CA GLY A 36 -17.18 -3.73 26.47
C GLY A 36 -15.85 -4.36 26.05
N ALA A 37 -15.69 -5.65 26.39
CA ALA A 37 -14.46 -6.41 26.26
C ALA A 37 -13.65 -6.07 24.99
N HIS A 38 -12.35 -5.79 25.17
CA HIS A 38 -11.39 -5.68 24.08
C HIS A 38 -11.37 -7.01 23.29
N LEU A 39 -11.65 -6.94 21.99
CA LEU A 39 -11.88 -8.09 21.11
C LEU A 39 -11.21 -7.86 19.74
N TRP A 40 -11.02 -8.93 18.98
CA TRP A 40 -10.63 -8.85 17.56
C TRP A 40 -11.86 -8.52 16.69
N ASN A 41 -12.27 -7.26 16.71
CA ASN A 41 -13.43 -6.76 15.96
C ASN A 41 -13.09 -5.62 14.98
N ASP A 42 -11.82 -5.25 14.84
CA ASP A 42 -11.35 -4.29 13.83
C ASP A 42 -10.98 -5.04 12.53
N PHE A 43 -11.85 -5.02 11.52
CA PHE A 43 -11.64 -5.77 10.28
C PHE A 43 -10.51 -5.17 9.43
N ARG A 44 -9.49 -5.98 9.11
CA ARG A 44 -8.29 -5.56 8.35
C ARG A 44 -8.27 -6.02 6.90
N GLY A 45 -9.38 -6.58 6.40
CA GLY A 45 -9.49 -6.96 4.99
C GLY A 45 -8.68 -8.21 4.64
N HIS A 46 -8.49 -8.41 3.33
CA HIS A 46 -7.79 -9.57 2.76
C HIS A 46 -6.39 -9.16 2.29
N ALA A 47 -5.37 -9.93 2.67
CA ALA A 47 -3.99 -9.71 2.22
C ALA A 47 -3.82 -9.80 0.70
N MET A 48 -4.65 -10.58 0.01
CA MET A 48 -4.57 -10.73 -1.45
C MET A 48 -5.95 -10.78 -2.10
N VAL A 49 -6.10 -10.04 -3.19
CA VAL A 49 -7.27 -10.06 -4.07
C VAL A 49 -6.82 -10.32 -5.50
N THR A 50 -7.42 -11.30 -6.17
CA THR A 50 -7.19 -11.58 -7.59
C THR A 50 -8.45 -11.30 -8.38
N VAL A 51 -8.34 -10.41 -9.36
CA VAL A 51 -9.40 -10.10 -10.32
C VAL A 51 -9.07 -10.82 -11.62
N THR A 52 -9.96 -11.69 -12.09
CA THR A 52 -9.80 -12.43 -13.36
C THR A 52 -10.88 -12.00 -14.32
N ASP A 53 -10.48 -11.60 -15.54
CA ASP A 53 -11.40 -11.24 -16.60
C ASP A 53 -11.92 -12.47 -17.38
N ALA A 54 -12.82 -12.25 -18.33
CA ALA A 54 -13.40 -13.31 -19.15
C ALA A 54 -12.37 -14.00 -20.08
N ALA A 55 -11.25 -13.34 -20.39
CA ALA A 55 -10.15 -13.91 -21.17
C ALA A 55 -9.19 -14.74 -20.30
N GLY A 56 -9.34 -14.70 -18.97
CA GLY A 56 -8.48 -15.37 -18.00
C GLY A 56 -7.27 -14.55 -17.55
N THR A 57 -7.10 -13.33 -18.07
CA THR A 57 -6.08 -12.38 -17.61
C THR A 57 -6.37 -11.99 -16.17
N LYS A 58 -5.32 -11.87 -15.36
CA LYS A 58 -5.44 -11.65 -13.92
C LYS A 58 -4.77 -10.36 -13.51
N THR A 59 -5.40 -9.63 -12.60
CA THR A 59 -4.75 -8.58 -11.82
C THR A 59 -4.78 -8.99 -10.36
N GLU A 60 -3.60 -9.18 -9.78
CA GLU A 60 -3.45 -9.46 -8.35
C GLU A 60 -3.09 -8.17 -7.62
N TYR A 61 -3.67 -8.01 -6.43
CA TYR A 61 -3.34 -6.96 -5.47
C TYR A 61 -2.95 -7.63 -4.16
N ARG A 62 -1.84 -7.19 -3.57
CA ARG A 62 -1.41 -7.54 -2.22
C ARG A 62 -1.50 -6.30 -1.35
N PHE A 63 -2.21 -6.42 -0.23
CA PHE A 63 -2.48 -5.34 0.70
C PHE A 63 -1.81 -5.60 2.03
N TYR A 64 -1.31 -4.53 2.65
CA TYR A 64 -0.93 -4.55 4.06
C TYR A 64 -2.20 -4.64 4.92
N GLN A 65 -2.23 -5.57 5.87
CA GLN A 65 -3.33 -5.71 6.84
C GLN A 65 -3.02 -4.93 8.12
N GLY A 66 -1.75 -4.58 8.34
CA GLY A 66 -1.28 -3.84 9.50
C GLY A 66 -1.32 -4.64 10.80
N MET A 67 -0.99 -5.93 10.75
CA MET A 67 -1.09 -6.83 11.92
C MET A 67 0.18 -6.88 12.79
N ASP A 68 1.31 -6.33 12.32
CA ASP A 68 2.55 -6.34 13.11
C ASP A 68 2.43 -5.39 14.30
N GLY A 69 2.70 -5.92 15.50
CA GLY A 69 2.47 -5.22 16.76
C GLY A 69 1.07 -5.41 17.35
N ASP A 70 0.17 -6.14 16.69
CA ASP A 70 -1.15 -6.49 17.25
C ASP A 70 -1.02 -7.38 18.49
N ARG A 71 -2.08 -7.51 19.26
CA ARG A 71 -2.10 -8.40 20.43
C ARG A 71 -2.06 -9.87 19.99
N LEU A 72 -1.13 -10.64 20.56
CA LEU A 72 -0.96 -12.05 20.20
C LEU A 72 -2.09 -12.95 20.71
N ASN A 73 -2.56 -12.72 21.94
CA ASN A 73 -3.64 -13.49 22.56
C ASN A 73 -4.28 -12.71 23.73
N THR A 74 -5.33 -13.28 24.34
CA THR A 74 -6.06 -12.64 25.45
C THR A 74 -5.16 -12.34 26.66
N SER A 75 -4.13 -13.15 26.92
CA SER A 75 -3.14 -12.94 27.98
C SER A 75 -2.09 -11.87 27.63
N GLY A 76 -2.11 -11.32 26.41
CA GLY A 76 -1.20 -10.28 25.94
C GLY A 76 -0.12 -10.81 24.99
N GLY A 77 0.97 -10.04 24.87
CA GLY A 77 2.05 -10.30 23.91
C GLY A 77 1.84 -9.59 22.57
N SER A 78 2.91 -9.54 21.77
CA SER A 78 2.93 -8.89 20.46
C SER A 78 2.95 -9.93 19.35
N TYR A 79 2.03 -9.80 18.40
CA TYR A 79 2.02 -10.54 17.15
C TYR A 79 3.05 -9.94 16.20
N SER A 80 3.77 -10.80 15.47
CA SER A 80 4.68 -10.37 14.41
C SER A 80 4.12 -10.81 13.07
N ALA A 81 4.00 -9.86 12.14
CA ALA A 81 3.36 -10.07 10.86
C ALA A 81 4.20 -9.50 9.73
N ASN A 82 4.25 -10.23 8.62
CA ASN A 82 4.90 -9.79 7.40
C ASN A 82 3.98 -10.07 6.21
N ILE A 83 4.03 -9.18 5.22
CA ILE A 83 3.49 -9.44 3.90
C ILE A 83 4.57 -10.10 3.04
N THR A 84 4.17 -11.09 2.24
CA THR A 84 5.03 -11.74 1.24
C THR A 84 4.60 -11.31 -0.16
N LEU A 85 5.54 -10.78 -0.94
CA LEU A 85 5.30 -10.32 -2.31
C LEU A 85 5.45 -11.47 -3.32
N SER A 86 5.11 -11.20 -4.57
CA SER A 86 5.20 -12.21 -5.64
C SER A 86 6.62 -12.71 -5.94
N ASP A 87 7.66 -11.98 -5.57
CA ASP A 87 9.08 -12.36 -5.68
C ASP A 87 9.60 -13.10 -4.44
N SER A 88 8.70 -13.48 -3.51
CA SER A 88 9.00 -14.11 -2.22
C SER A 88 9.71 -13.20 -1.21
N SER A 89 9.97 -11.93 -1.54
CA SER A 89 10.46 -10.97 -0.54
C SER A 89 9.39 -10.68 0.49
N THR A 90 9.83 -10.43 1.73
CA THR A 90 8.94 -10.12 2.85
C THR A 90 9.14 -8.69 3.34
N ARG A 91 8.08 -8.11 3.88
CA ARG A 91 8.10 -6.78 4.52
C ARG A 91 7.25 -6.81 5.77
N THR A 92 7.66 -6.09 6.79
CA THR A 92 6.88 -5.91 8.01
C THR A 92 5.51 -5.31 7.68
N ASP A 93 4.46 -5.93 8.20
CA ASP A 93 3.08 -5.51 8.00
C ASP A 93 2.65 -4.55 9.12
N SER A 94 3.34 -3.42 9.23
CA SER A 94 3.13 -2.46 10.32
C SER A 94 1.72 -1.88 10.32
N ASN A 95 1.14 -1.66 11.51
CA ASN A 95 -0.23 -1.12 11.67
C ASN A 95 -0.54 0.12 10.82
N TRP A 96 0.42 1.04 10.67
CA TRP A 96 0.24 2.28 9.89
C TRP A 96 0.15 2.08 8.36
N LEU A 97 0.42 0.86 7.88
CA LEU A 97 0.28 0.48 6.47
C LEU A 97 -1.11 -0.12 6.16
N ALA A 98 -1.96 -0.36 7.16
CA ALA A 98 -3.22 -1.06 6.98
C ALA A 98 -4.06 -0.49 5.82
N GLY A 99 -4.48 -1.36 4.90
CA GLY A 99 -5.29 -1.02 3.73
C GLY A 99 -4.50 -0.50 2.53
N LEU A 100 -3.20 -0.23 2.65
CA LEU A 100 -2.38 0.21 1.52
C LEU A 100 -1.96 -0.96 0.63
N VAL A 101 -1.87 -0.71 -0.68
CA VAL A 101 -1.40 -1.69 -1.66
C VAL A 101 0.12 -1.80 -1.57
N ALA A 102 0.63 -2.98 -1.24
CA ALA A 102 2.07 -3.28 -1.25
C ALA A 102 2.58 -3.61 -2.66
N GLU A 103 1.79 -4.38 -3.40
CA GLU A 103 2.12 -4.83 -4.75
C GLU A 103 0.83 -5.01 -5.57
N SER A 104 0.89 -4.65 -6.85
CA SER A 104 -0.05 -5.13 -7.85
C SER A 104 0.73 -5.81 -8.98
N ARG A 105 0.13 -6.83 -9.61
CA ARG A 105 0.72 -7.43 -10.81
C ARG A 105 -0.35 -7.87 -11.79
N GLN A 106 -0.07 -7.73 -13.07
CA GLN A 106 -0.87 -8.31 -14.13
C GLN A 106 -0.23 -9.60 -14.63
N LEU A 107 -1.07 -10.60 -14.87
CA LEU A 107 -0.68 -11.90 -15.40
C LEU A 107 -1.52 -12.20 -16.64
N ASP A 108 -0.93 -12.88 -17.63
CA ASP A 108 -1.70 -13.46 -18.72
C ASP A 108 -2.57 -14.64 -18.24
N ALA A 109 -3.36 -15.22 -19.16
CA ALA A 109 -4.21 -16.37 -18.86
C ALA A 109 -3.44 -17.62 -18.43
N ASN A 110 -2.13 -17.71 -18.72
CA ASN A 110 -1.24 -18.81 -18.35
C ASN A 110 -0.48 -18.53 -17.03
N ASN A 111 -0.77 -17.42 -16.35
CA ASN A 111 -0.09 -16.92 -15.16
C ASN A 111 1.34 -16.40 -15.37
N ASN A 112 1.73 -16.09 -16.62
CA ASN A 112 2.99 -15.39 -16.85
C ASN A 112 2.83 -13.92 -16.46
N PRO A 113 3.77 -13.33 -15.72
CA PRO A 113 3.70 -11.93 -15.36
C PRO A 113 3.89 -11.04 -16.59
N LEU A 114 3.09 -9.97 -16.67
CA LEU A 114 3.13 -8.95 -17.72
C LEU A 114 3.68 -7.64 -17.14
N THR A 115 3.10 -7.20 -16.03
CA THR A 115 3.51 -6.01 -15.30
C THR A 115 3.48 -6.27 -13.80
N ARG A 116 4.31 -5.55 -13.06
CA ARG A 116 4.33 -5.57 -11.59
C ARG A 116 4.63 -4.17 -11.09
N THR A 117 3.81 -3.68 -10.16
CA THR A 117 4.04 -2.42 -9.46
C THR A 117 4.22 -2.72 -7.99
N VAL A 118 5.25 -2.16 -7.37
CA VAL A 118 5.56 -2.37 -5.96
C VAL A 118 5.64 -1.01 -5.29
N ASN A 119 4.94 -0.86 -4.17
CA ASN A 119 4.87 0.40 -3.45
C ASN A 119 5.64 0.29 -2.12
N TRP A 120 6.36 1.34 -1.80
CA TRP A 120 6.97 1.58 -0.50
C TRP A 120 6.41 2.88 0.04
N TYR A 121 6.21 2.90 1.35
CA TYR A 121 5.66 4.05 2.05
C TYR A 121 6.64 4.51 3.12
N THR A 122 6.60 5.81 3.39
CA THR A 122 7.23 6.43 4.55
C THR A 122 6.14 6.96 5.46
N ALA A 123 6.47 7.11 6.74
CA ALA A 123 5.55 7.67 7.70
C ALA A 123 6.26 8.58 8.70
N THR A 124 5.59 9.65 9.09
CA THR A 124 6.01 10.54 10.19
C THR A 124 4.88 10.63 11.20
N ALA A 125 5.18 10.48 12.49
CA ALA A 125 4.19 10.65 13.54
C ALA A 125 3.72 12.11 13.60
N THR A 126 2.40 12.30 13.56
CA THR A 126 1.77 13.62 13.54
C THR A 126 1.09 13.96 14.86
N ALA A 127 0.72 12.94 15.65
CA ALA A 127 0.23 13.06 17.02
C ALA A 127 0.32 11.69 17.72
N GLY A 128 0.39 11.69 19.07
CA GLY A 128 0.47 10.44 19.86
C GLY A 128 1.80 9.71 19.71
N SER A 129 1.85 8.43 20.10
CA SER A 129 3.07 7.61 20.04
C SER A 129 2.78 6.12 19.86
N GLY A 130 3.81 5.35 19.48
CA GLY A 130 3.71 3.91 19.32
C GLY A 130 2.79 3.47 18.17
N ILE A 131 2.06 2.37 18.40
CA ILE A 131 1.12 1.78 17.44
C ILE A 131 -0.19 2.57 17.30
N TYR A 132 -0.46 3.48 18.25
CA TYR A 132 -1.66 4.31 18.32
C TYR A 132 -1.44 5.75 17.83
N GLY A 133 -0.21 6.09 17.44
CA GLY A 133 0.11 7.40 16.93
C GLY A 133 -0.55 7.65 15.58
N ALA A 134 -1.17 8.81 15.42
CA ALA A 134 -1.57 9.31 14.11
C ALA A 134 -0.29 9.60 13.30
N ARG A 135 -0.34 9.29 12.01
CA ARG A 135 0.82 9.42 11.11
C ARG A 135 0.39 10.05 9.80
N PHE A 136 1.26 10.90 9.28
CA PHE A 136 1.32 11.19 7.86
C PHE A 136 1.96 9.97 7.19
N VAL A 137 1.31 9.44 6.15
CA VAL A 137 1.82 8.32 5.36
C VAL A 137 1.81 8.73 3.90
N ALA A 138 2.93 8.51 3.21
CA ALA A 138 3.07 8.86 1.81
C ALA A 138 3.94 7.86 1.05
N PRO A 139 3.82 7.77 -0.29
CA PRO A 139 4.71 6.95 -1.10
C PRO A 139 6.16 7.41 -0.92
N ALA A 140 7.05 6.50 -0.55
CA ALA A 140 8.49 6.74 -0.52
C ALA A 140 9.12 6.36 -1.87
N LYS A 141 8.65 5.26 -2.44
CA LYS A 141 9.16 4.71 -3.69
C LYS A 141 8.08 3.88 -4.38
N VAL A 142 8.03 3.92 -5.69
CA VAL A 142 7.24 3.03 -6.55
C VAL A 142 8.17 2.40 -7.57
N GLU A 143 8.16 1.09 -7.71
CA GLU A 143 8.88 0.38 -8.79
C GLU A 143 7.88 -0.28 -9.72
N GLU A 144 8.10 -0.14 -11.02
CA GLU A 144 7.29 -0.77 -12.06
C GLU A 144 8.17 -1.66 -12.93
N THR A 145 7.86 -2.95 -12.98
CA THR A 145 8.53 -3.91 -13.85
C THR A 145 7.60 -4.29 -14.99
N VAL A 146 8.10 -4.17 -16.22
CA VAL A 146 7.49 -4.76 -17.42
C VAL A 146 8.26 -6.01 -17.78
N TYR A 147 7.55 -7.14 -17.87
CA TYR A 147 8.12 -8.43 -18.20
C TYR A 147 8.12 -8.65 -19.72
N GLY A 148 9.19 -9.24 -20.23
CA GLY A 148 9.37 -9.52 -21.65
C GLY A 148 10.59 -10.41 -21.87
N THR A 149 11.22 -10.32 -23.05
CA THR A 149 12.50 -11.01 -23.30
C THR A 149 13.59 -10.56 -22.33
N VAL A 150 13.59 -9.27 -22.00
CA VAL A 150 14.39 -8.68 -20.94
C VAL A 150 13.44 -7.86 -20.08
N ASN A 151 13.43 -8.11 -18.78
CA ASN A 151 12.62 -7.33 -17.86
C ASN A 151 13.20 -5.93 -17.73
N LYS A 152 12.32 -4.93 -17.75
CA LYS A 152 12.70 -3.54 -17.48
C LYS A 152 12.01 -3.08 -16.22
N THR A 153 12.76 -2.47 -15.32
CA THR A 153 12.21 -1.89 -14.09
C THR A 153 12.50 -0.41 -14.07
N THR A 154 11.46 0.39 -13.88
CA THR A 154 11.54 1.82 -13.59
C THR A 154 11.25 2.08 -12.12
N ARG A 155 11.64 3.26 -11.64
CA ARG A 155 11.40 3.63 -10.25
C ARG A 155 11.15 5.13 -10.10
N THR A 156 10.15 5.47 -9.30
CA THR A 156 9.98 6.84 -8.79
C THR A 156 10.25 6.86 -7.29
N GLU A 157 11.16 7.71 -6.82
CA GLU A 157 11.44 7.96 -5.40
C GLU A 157 11.00 9.37 -5.01
N TYR A 158 10.48 9.52 -3.79
CA TYR A 158 9.97 10.79 -3.27
C TYR A 158 10.70 11.21 -1.99
N GLU A 159 11.06 12.48 -1.91
CA GLU A 159 11.56 13.11 -0.69
C GLU A 159 10.55 14.17 -0.22
N TYR A 160 10.40 14.29 1.10
CA TYR A 160 9.43 15.19 1.73
C TYR A 160 10.13 16.13 2.71
N ASP A 161 9.58 17.34 2.88
CA ASP A 161 9.97 18.23 3.97
C ASP A 161 9.32 17.81 5.31
N SER A 162 9.58 18.58 6.37
CA SER A 162 9.02 18.36 7.71
C SER A 162 7.50 18.56 7.81
N TYR A 163 6.87 19.11 6.78
CA TYR A 163 5.43 19.34 6.70
C TYR A 163 4.73 18.31 5.80
N GLY A 164 5.48 17.36 5.22
CA GLY A 164 4.95 16.34 4.32
C GLY A 164 4.78 16.81 2.87
N ASN A 165 5.32 17.96 2.47
CA ASN A 165 5.28 18.39 1.08
C ASN A 165 6.39 17.69 0.27
N PRO A 166 6.12 17.18 -0.95
CA PRO A 166 7.13 16.56 -1.78
C PRO A 166 8.12 17.62 -2.28
N THR A 167 9.38 17.50 -1.90
CA THR A 167 10.46 18.41 -2.29
C THR A 167 11.25 17.89 -3.47
N ARG A 168 11.33 16.57 -3.64
CA ARG A 168 11.95 15.93 -4.81
C ARG A 168 11.17 14.71 -5.26
N GLU A 169 11.04 14.58 -6.57
CA GLU A 169 10.58 13.38 -7.25
C GLU A 169 11.70 12.93 -8.18
N ILE A 170 12.29 11.77 -7.90
CA ILE A 170 13.40 11.20 -8.65
C ILE A 170 12.83 10.11 -9.55
N LEU A 171 12.92 10.32 -10.85
CA LEU A 171 12.44 9.42 -11.89
C LEU A 171 13.64 8.65 -12.43
N HIS A 172 13.82 7.44 -11.92
CA HIS A 172 14.75 6.50 -12.51
C HIS A 172 14.11 5.87 -13.74
N GLY A 173 14.81 5.96 -14.86
CA GLY A 173 14.42 5.26 -16.07
C GLY A 173 14.66 3.76 -15.92
N ASP A 174 15.46 3.15 -16.78
CA ASP A 174 15.81 1.74 -16.60
C ASP A 174 16.82 1.56 -15.46
N LEU A 175 16.44 0.88 -14.37
CA LEU A 175 17.30 0.66 -13.19
C LEU A 175 18.63 -0.07 -13.48
N SER A 176 18.81 -0.65 -14.67
CA SER A 176 20.11 -1.20 -15.10
C SER A 176 21.15 -0.13 -15.46
N THR A 177 20.75 1.12 -15.57
CA THR A 177 21.59 2.28 -15.86
C THR A 177 21.12 3.50 -15.07
N THR A 178 21.96 4.53 -14.99
CA THR A 178 21.59 5.84 -14.42
C THR A 178 21.60 6.95 -15.47
N ALA A 179 21.83 6.59 -16.74
CA ALA A 179 22.01 7.54 -17.83
C ALA A 179 20.72 8.27 -18.25
N ASP A 180 19.56 7.75 -17.84
CA ASP A 180 18.23 8.26 -18.16
C ASP A 180 17.47 8.80 -16.94
N ASP A 181 18.13 8.84 -15.77
CA ASP A 181 17.57 9.37 -14.53
C ASP A 181 17.29 10.87 -14.62
N ARG A 182 16.14 11.28 -14.10
CA ARG A 182 15.72 12.69 -14.01
C ARG A 182 15.19 12.97 -12.62
N PHE A 183 15.12 14.25 -12.25
CA PHE A 183 14.40 14.63 -11.05
C PHE A 183 13.65 15.95 -11.24
N VAL A 184 12.57 16.09 -10.49
CA VAL A 184 11.86 17.35 -10.28
C VAL A 184 12.15 17.79 -8.85
N ALA A 185 12.55 19.04 -8.67
CA ALA A 185 12.74 19.65 -7.35
C ALA A 185 11.76 20.80 -7.16
N THR A 186 11.07 20.80 -6.02
CA THR A 186 10.07 21.79 -5.66
C THR A 186 10.46 22.42 -4.33
N ALA A 187 10.50 23.75 -4.29
CA ALA A 187 10.73 24.52 -3.07
C ALA A 187 9.45 25.24 -2.66
N TYR A 188 9.13 25.20 -1.37
CA TYR A 188 7.94 25.84 -0.81
C TYR A 188 8.34 27.03 0.06
N LEU A 189 7.56 28.11 -0.05
CA LEU A 189 7.61 29.24 0.88
C LEU A 189 6.48 29.06 1.90
N TYR A 190 6.83 29.06 3.18
CA TYR A 190 5.88 28.84 4.26
C TYR A 190 5.45 30.16 4.88
N ASN A 191 4.14 30.34 5.04
CA ASN A 191 3.58 31.43 5.82
C ASN A 191 3.00 30.89 7.13
N THR A 192 3.88 30.70 8.11
CA THR A 192 3.53 30.13 9.42
C THR A 192 2.71 31.09 10.29
N SER A 193 2.70 32.40 9.99
CA SER A 193 1.89 33.38 10.71
C SER A 193 0.43 33.43 10.24
N ALA A 194 0.13 32.89 9.05
CA ALA A 194 -1.23 32.77 8.52
C ALA A 194 -1.86 31.38 8.73
N TYR A 195 -1.19 30.46 9.44
CA TYR A 195 -1.63 29.07 9.65
C TYR A 195 -1.89 28.26 8.36
N ILE A 196 -1.30 28.67 7.23
CA ILE A 196 -1.48 27.99 5.93
C ILE A 196 -0.75 26.64 5.91
N VAL A 197 0.28 26.48 6.75
CA VAL A 197 1.05 25.26 6.97
C VAL A 197 1.54 25.29 8.43
N ASP A 198 0.83 24.62 9.33
CA ASP A 198 1.33 24.37 10.70
C ASP A 198 1.74 22.90 10.82
N ARG A 199 2.77 22.65 11.64
CA ARG A 199 3.22 21.28 11.93
C ARG A 199 2.13 20.60 12.75
N SER A 200 1.74 19.38 12.38
CA SER A 200 0.95 18.54 13.27
C SER A 200 1.70 18.32 14.58
N ARG A 201 1.11 18.72 15.71
CA ARG A 201 1.74 18.65 17.03
C ARG A 201 1.79 17.23 17.59
#